data_AF-A0A1A8R2A3-F1
#
_entry.id   AF-A0A1A8R2A3-F1
#
_cell.length_a   1.000
_cell.length_b   1.000
_cell.length_c   1.000
_cell.angle_alpha   90.00
_cell.angle_beta   90.00
_cell.angle_gamma   90.00
#
_symmetry.space_group_name_H-M   'P 1'
#
loop_
_entity.id
_entity.type
_entity.pdbx_description
1 polymer ?
#
loop_
_entity_poly.entity_id
_entity_poly.type
_entity_poly.pdbx_seq_one_letter_code
_entity_poly.pdbx_strand_id
1 'polypeptide(L)'
;MMSYCQTVTNLRNYISHNPPGATFVLCLLTLAISLIYLSSYSYPHNLPNPDIKDWNNLLSSLSEFDLCGTVNSSSPVQLSSTPVPLMDQENDKITSVNLTKSPRPVTVLHRRVPLTVSSEGGLLKNTGLLTSLTASQLRLGDKEIVNLTLHILSDISNYSCLTISAPTDILPKSPLPPECPASEKTKSTISVEASNQPQMSSQTCYSLHFEKDPTLAVMLTLEEKDVAVRHLLEVSLCLLSICILLCLAASFTHSNRHHNSYQNGLNLQNEPLIGS
;
A
#
# COMPACT_ATOMS: atom_id res chain seq x y z
N MET A 1 -23.16 6.40 46.38
CA MET A 1 -23.12 4.95 46.06
C MET A 1 -24.46 4.41 45.52
N MET A 2 -25.63 4.83 46.02
CA MET A 2 -26.95 4.35 45.55
C MET A 2 -27.30 4.71 44.09
N SER A 3 -26.93 5.90 43.60
CA SER A 3 -27.27 6.33 42.23
C SER A 3 -26.57 5.48 41.14
N TYR A 4 -25.31 5.11 41.35
CA TYR A 4 -24.54 4.30 40.38
C TYR A 4 -25.13 2.90 40.18
N CYS A 5 -25.56 2.24 41.26
CA CYS A 5 -26.23 0.94 41.18
C CYS A 5 -27.54 1.02 40.38
N GLN A 6 -28.33 2.09 40.54
CA GLN A 6 -29.59 2.29 39.81
C GLN A 6 -29.36 2.49 38.31
N THR A 7 -28.28 3.18 37.92
CA THR A 7 -27.95 3.41 36.50
C THR A 7 -27.52 2.12 35.82
N VAL A 8 -26.71 1.31 36.50
CA VAL A 8 -26.22 0.02 35.98
C VAL A 8 -27.37 -0.98 35.81
N THR A 9 -28.33 -1.03 36.73
CA THR A 9 -29.50 -1.92 36.61
C THR A 9 -30.43 -1.51 35.47
N ASN A 10 -30.68 -0.21 35.29
CA ASN A 10 -31.46 0.31 34.17
C ASN A 10 -30.80 0.02 32.80
N LEU A 11 -29.48 0.21 32.71
CA LEU A 11 -28.73 -0.08 31.49
C LEU A 11 -28.77 -1.58 31.16
N ARG A 12 -28.57 -2.44 32.16
CA ARG A 12 -28.68 -3.90 31.99
C ARG A 12 -30.06 -4.30 31.47
N ASN A 13 -31.12 -3.72 32.01
CA ASN A 13 -32.48 -4.03 31.55
C ASN A 13 -32.72 -3.54 30.11
N TYR A 14 -32.21 -2.35 29.74
CA TYR A 14 -32.30 -1.85 28.37
C TYR A 14 -31.58 -2.75 27.36
N ILE A 15 -30.38 -3.23 27.70
CA ILE A 15 -29.59 -4.16 26.87
C ILE A 15 -30.37 -5.45 26.59
N SER A 16 -31.04 -6.00 27.61
CA SER A 16 -31.85 -7.22 27.47
C SER A 16 -33.08 -7.03 26.57
N HIS A 17 -33.64 -5.82 26.51
CA HIS A 17 -34.85 -5.52 25.74
C HIS A 17 -34.56 -4.93 24.34
N ASN A 18 -33.34 -4.45 24.06
CA ASN A 18 -32.98 -3.80 22.80
C ASN A 18 -31.67 -4.38 22.21
N PRO A 19 -31.69 -5.64 21.71
CA PRO A 19 -30.50 -6.31 21.23
C PRO A 19 -29.72 -5.56 20.13
N PRO A 20 -30.35 -4.93 19.11
CA PRO A 20 -29.63 -4.19 18.07
C PRO A 20 -28.89 -2.94 18.60
N GLY A 21 -29.44 -2.28 19.62
CA GLY A 21 -28.79 -1.11 20.22
C GLY A 21 -27.56 -1.51 21.03
N ALA A 22 -27.65 -2.64 21.74
CA ALA A 22 -26.53 -3.19 22.50
C ALA A 22 -25.37 -3.60 21.57
N THR A 23 -25.65 -4.29 20.45
CA THR A 23 -24.62 -4.67 19.48
C THR A 23 -23.97 -3.44 18.85
N PHE A 24 -24.75 -2.42 18.49
CA PHE A 24 -24.21 -1.17 17.96
C PHE A 24 -23.22 -0.49 18.92
N VAL A 25 -23.59 -0.35 20.21
CA VAL A 25 -22.69 0.23 21.22
C VAL A 25 -21.44 -0.62 21.42
N LEU A 26 -21.57 -1.94 21.42
CA LEU A 26 -20.42 -2.85 21.50
C LEU A 26 -19.49 -2.69 20.29
N CYS A 27 -20.02 -2.59 19.08
CA CYS A 27 -19.22 -2.36 17.88
C CYS A 27 -18.45 -1.03 17.96
N LEU A 28 -19.11 0.05 18.36
CA LEU A 28 -18.44 1.35 18.55
C LEU A 28 -17.34 1.29 19.61
N LEU A 29 -17.59 0.60 20.72
CA LEU A 29 -16.62 0.41 21.79
C LEU A 29 -15.42 -0.43 21.32
N THR A 30 -15.65 -1.53 20.59
CA THR A 30 -14.56 -2.33 20.02
C THR A 30 -13.74 -1.52 19.02
N LEU A 31 -14.38 -0.73 18.16
CA LEU A 31 -13.71 0.15 17.21
C LEU A 31 -12.85 1.20 17.93
N ALA A 32 -13.37 1.84 18.97
CA ALA A 32 -12.62 2.80 19.78
C ALA A 32 -11.39 2.17 20.42
N ILE A 33 -11.53 0.97 21.00
CA ILE A 33 -10.41 0.22 21.59
C ILE A 33 -9.36 -0.13 20.52
N SER A 34 -9.78 -0.60 19.34
CA SER A 34 -8.87 -0.91 18.23
C SER A 34 -8.09 0.33 17.78
N LEU A 35 -8.73 1.50 17.68
CA LEU A 35 -8.05 2.75 17.33
C LEU A 35 -7.04 3.19 18.39
N ILE A 36 -7.36 3.03 19.68
CA ILE A 36 -6.44 3.31 20.79
C ILE A 36 -5.23 2.36 20.73
N TYR A 37 -5.47 1.07 20.50
CA TYR A 37 -4.40 0.08 20.38
C TYR A 37 -3.50 0.38 19.18
N LEU A 38 -4.10 0.70 18.03
CA LEU A 38 -3.36 1.10 16.83
C LEU A 38 -2.53 2.36 17.08
N SER A 39 -3.09 3.37 17.75
CA SER A 39 -2.36 4.57 18.17
C SER A 39 -1.17 4.23 19.07
N SER A 40 -1.36 3.36 20.07
CA SER A 40 -0.31 2.93 20.99
C SER A 40 0.78 2.13 20.29
N TYR A 41 0.42 1.32 19.30
CA TYR A 41 1.36 0.54 18.50
C TYR A 41 2.17 1.43 17.55
N SER A 42 1.50 2.39 16.91
CA SER A 42 2.14 3.32 15.99
C SER A 42 3.20 4.17 16.68
N TYR A 43 3.04 4.54 17.96
CA TYR A 43 3.97 5.42 18.67
C TYR A 43 5.43 4.92 18.75
N PRO A 44 5.74 3.67 19.15
CA PRO A 44 7.12 3.17 19.18
C PRO A 44 7.62 2.60 17.85
N HIS A 45 6.74 2.22 16.91
CA HIS A 45 7.16 1.55 15.67
C HIS A 45 7.33 2.53 14.51
N ASN A 46 8.35 2.30 13.68
CA ASN A 46 8.47 2.96 12.39
C ASN A 46 7.51 2.30 11.40
N LEU A 47 6.68 3.11 10.75
CA LEU A 47 5.67 2.66 9.82
C LEU A 47 6.05 3.11 8.42
N PRO A 48 5.97 2.23 7.40
CA PRO A 48 6.22 2.63 6.02
C PRO A 48 5.16 3.62 5.55
N ASN A 49 5.58 4.63 4.79
CA ASN A 49 4.69 5.61 4.18
C ASN A 49 3.96 4.96 2.99
N PRO A 50 2.62 4.84 3.02
CA PRO A 50 1.84 4.19 1.97
C PRO A 50 1.67 5.04 0.70
N ASP A 51 1.92 6.36 0.77
CA ASP A 51 1.68 7.30 -0.33
C ASP A 51 2.85 7.38 -1.31
N ILE A 52 3.98 6.77 -0.95
CA ILE A 52 5.23 6.84 -1.72
C ILE A 52 5.43 5.56 -2.52
N LYS A 53 5.74 5.75 -3.80
CA LYS A 53 6.23 4.69 -4.69
C LYS A 53 7.64 4.30 -4.24
N ASP A 54 7.75 3.15 -3.58
CA ASP A 54 9.01 2.63 -3.08
C ASP A 54 9.58 1.54 -3.98
N TRP A 55 10.86 1.23 -3.79
CA TRP A 55 11.53 0.16 -4.53
C TRP A 55 10.99 -1.22 -4.16
N ASN A 56 10.55 -1.43 -2.91
CA ASN A 56 10.04 -2.74 -2.51
C ASN A 56 8.76 -3.12 -3.26
N ASN A 57 7.82 -2.18 -3.47
CA ASN A 57 6.62 -2.47 -4.27
C ASN A 57 6.94 -2.70 -5.75
N LEU A 58 7.88 -1.94 -6.32
CA LEU A 58 8.35 -2.13 -7.69
C LEU A 58 8.97 -3.52 -7.87
N LEU A 59 9.90 -3.90 -6.99
CA LEU A 59 10.63 -5.17 -7.09
C LEU A 59 9.71 -6.36 -6.78
N SER A 60 8.80 -6.21 -5.82
CA SER A 60 7.79 -7.22 -5.52
C SER A 60 6.85 -7.44 -6.70
N SER A 61 6.34 -6.38 -7.34
CA SER A 61 5.48 -6.51 -8.52
C SER A 61 6.22 -7.09 -9.72
N LEU A 62 7.49 -6.73 -9.91
CA LEU A 62 8.34 -7.35 -10.93
C LEU A 62 8.52 -8.86 -10.68
N SER A 63 8.62 -9.29 -9.42
CA SER A 63 8.75 -10.72 -9.07
C SER A 63 7.49 -11.56 -9.30
N GLU A 64 6.34 -10.93 -9.57
CA GLU A 64 5.11 -11.64 -9.95
C GLU A 64 5.14 -12.16 -11.41
N PHE A 65 6.14 -11.74 -12.20
CA PHE A 65 6.31 -12.14 -13.59
C PHE A 65 7.47 -13.10 -13.79
N ASP A 66 7.25 -14.10 -14.66
CA ASP A 66 8.32 -14.90 -15.24
C ASP A 66 8.81 -14.23 -16.53
N LEU A 67 10.13 -14.17 -16.71
CA LEU A 67 10.74 -13.64 -17.92
C LEU A 67 11.04 -14.78 -18.89
N CYS A 68 10.32 -14.89 -20.00
CA CYS A 68 10.43 -15.99 -20.95
C CYS A 68 11.11 -15.57 -22.25
N GLY A 69 11.98 -16.44 -22.78
CA GLY A 69 12.63 -16.22 -24.06
C GLY A 69 11.63 -16.19 -25.22
N THR A 70 11.73 -15.19 -26.08
CA THR A 70 10.90 -15.11 -27.29
C THR A 70 11.39 -16.14 -28.32
N VAL A 71 10.48 -16.93 -28.89
CA VAL A 71 10.78 -18.02 -29.88
C VAL A 71 11.51 -17.52 -31.13
N ASN A 72 11.49 -16.21 -31.42
CA ASN A 72 11.99 -15.63 -32.66
C ASN A 72 13.32 -14.85 -32.55
N SER A 73 13.96 -14.77 -31.39
CA SER A 73 15.15 -13.91 -31.20
C SER A 73 16.34 -14.64 -30.58
N SER A 74 16.80 -15.73 -31.20
CA SER A 74 18.11 -16.32 -30.91
C SER A 74 19.24 -15.61 -31.68
N SER A 75 19.31 -14.28 -31.61
CA SER A 75 20.44 -13.52 -32.15
C SER A 75 20.92 -12.50 -31.10
N PRO A 76 22.20 -12.55 -30.68
CA PRO A 76 22.74 -11.53 -29.79
C PRO A 76 22.72 -10.18 -30.52
N VAL A 77 21.99 -9.21 -29.97
CA VAL A 77 22.11 -7.81 -30.42
C VAL A 77 23.47 -7.31 -29.94
N GLN A 78 24.46 -7.33 -30.84
CA GLN A 78 25.71 -6.60 -30.63
C GLN A 78 25.40 -5.10 -30.62
N LEU A 79 25.58 -4.45 -29.47
CA LEU A 79 25.59 -3.00 -29.39
C LEU A 79 26.80 -2.48 -30.18
N SER A 80 26.56 -1.96 -31.39
CA SER A 80 27.51 -1.06 -32.03
C SER A 80 27.55 0.24 -31.23
N SER A 81 28.70 0.50 -30.61
CA SER A 81 29.04 1.75 -29.95
C SER A 81 28.88 2.93 -30.91
N THR A 82 27.96 3.84 -30.62
CA THR A 82 28.04 5.23 -31.12
C THR A 82 27.74 6.18 -29.96
N PRO A 83 28.68 7.07 -29.60
CA PRO A 83 28.45 8.04 -28.53
C PRO A 83 27.48 9.13 -29.01
N VAL A 84 26.53 9.49 -28.15
CA VAL A 84 25.63 10.64 -28.31
C VAL A 84 26.48 11.92 -28.30
N PRO A 85 26.44 12.78 -29.34
CA PRO A 85 27.08 14.08 -29.27
C PRO A 85 26.17 15.10 -28.58
N LEU A 86 26.75 15.81 -27.61
CA LEU A 86 26.38 17.16 -27.21
C LEU A 86 26.71 18.14 -28.36
N MET A 87 25.77 19.02 -28.75
CA MET A 87 26.02 20.46 -29.04
C MET A 87 24.75 21.20 -29.52
N ASP A 88 24.40 22.23 -28.74
CA ASP A 88 24.02 23.63 -29.04
C ASP A 88 23.50 24.13 -30.41
N GLN A 89 22.44 24.96 -30.28
CA GLN A 89 22.20 26.30 -30.88
C GLN A 89 21.62 26.48 -32.33
N GLU A 90 20.37 27.00 -32.37
CA GLU A 90 19.82 28.12 -33.22
C GLU A 90 19.77 27.91 -34.77
N ASN A 91 18.73 28.22 -35.57
CA ASN A 91 17.68 29.24 -35.50
C ASN A 91 16.46 28.86 -36.39
N ASP A 92 15.28 29.31 -35.97
CA ASP A 92 14.10 29.78 -36.73
C ASP A 92 13.62 29.13 -38.05
N LYS A 93 12.38 28.62 -38.03
CA LYS A 93 11.23 29.25 -38.72
C LYS A 93 9.89 28.67 -38.27
N ILE A 94 9.08 29.56 -37.69
CA ILE A 94 7.74 29.34 -37.14
C ILE A 94 6.75 28.94 -38.25
N THR A 95 6.00 27.85 -38.04
CA THR A 95 4.61 27.72 -38.52
C THR A 95 3.82 26.97 -37.45
N SER A 96 2.87 27.71 -36.87
CA SER A 96 2.09 27.40 -35.68
C SER A 96 1.14 26.20 -35.87
N VAL A 97 1.31 25.17 -35.02
CA VAL A 97 0.23 24.25 -34.66
C VAL A 97 0.21 24.13 -33.12
N ASN A 98 -0.89 24.56 -32.52
CA ASN A 98 -1.18 24.43 -31.10
C ASN A 98 -1.31 22.95 -30.70
N LEU A 99 -0.36 22.43 -29.91
CA LEU A 99 -0.51 22.10 -28.48
C LEU A 99 0.66 21.17 -28.10
N THR A 100 1.83 21.76 -27.92
CA THR A 100 3.05 21.05 -27.54
C THR A 100 2.96 20.62 -26.08
N LYS A 101 2.52 19.39 -25.81
CA LYS A 101 2.85 18.73 -24.54
C LYS A 101 4.35 18.43 -24.62
N SER A 102 5.17 19.25 -23.96
CA SER A 102 6.61 18.99 -23.83
C SER A 102 6.82 17.50 -23.51
N PRO A 103 7.75 16.80 -24.19
CA PRO A 103 8.06 15.42 -23.83
C PRO A 103 8.46 15.38 -22.36
N ARG A 104 7.85 14.47 -21.60
CA ARG A 104 8.20 14.28 -20.18
C ARG A 104 9.66 13.84 -20.11
N PRO A 105 10.45 14.36 -19.15
CA PRO A 105 11.84 13.93 -18.99
C PRO A 105 11.89 12.43 -18.66
N VAL A 106 12.81 11.73 -19.30
CA VAL A 106 13.07 10.29 -19.09
C VAL A 106 14.32 10.16 -18.26
N THR A 107 14.28 9.33 -17.21
CA THR A 107 15.43 9.02 -16.36
C THR A 107 15.81 7.56 -16.53
N VAL A 108 17.11 7.30 -16.58
CA VAL A 108 17.70 5.96 -16.57
C VAL A 108 18.42 5.76 -15.25
N LEU A 109 18.04 4.73 -14.49
CA LEU A 109 18.69 4.37 -13.23
C LEU A 109 19.30 2.99 -13.36
N HIS A 110 20.54 2.84 -12.90
CA HIS A 110 21.25 1.56 -12.83
C HIS A 110 21.60 1.27 -11.37
N ARG A 111 20.89 0.33 -10.74
CA ARG A 111 20.87 0.15 -9.29
C ARG A 111 20.99 -1.32 -8.90
N ARG A 112 21.65 -1.56 -7.77
CA ARG A 112 21.78 -2.89 -7.16
C ARG A 112 20.50 -3.20 -6.40
N VAL A 113 19.84 -4.30 -6.73
CA VAL A 113 18.54 -4.66 -6.14
C VAL A 113 18.54 -6.09 -5.58
N PRO A 114 17.77 -6.37 -4.51
CA PRO A 114 17.63 -7.70 -3.90
C PRO A 114 16.69 -8.60 -4.72
N LEU A 115 17.07 -8.87 -5.97
CA LEU A 115 16.42 -9.81 -6.86
C LEU A 115 17.37 -10.95 -7.19
N THR A 116 16.91 -12.19 -7.01
CA THR A 116 17.59 -13.38 -7.48
C THR A 116 16.81 -14.01 -8.64
N VAL A 117 17.53 -14.69 -9.53
CA VAL A 117 16.95 -15.26 -10.74
C VAL A 117 17.17 -16.76 -10.73
N SER A 118 16.10 -17.53 -10.92
CA SER A 118 16.13 -18.99 -11.02
C SER A 118 15.65 -19.45 -12.41
N SER A 119 16.23 -20.54 -12.92
CA SER A 119 15.81 -21.13 -14.20
C SER A 119 16.06 -22.63 -14.22
N GLU A 120 15.13 -23.40 -14.77
CA GLU A 120 15.24 -24.87 -14.90
C GLU A 120 16.29 -25.31 -15.93
N GLY A 121 16.67 -24.43 -16.87
CA GLY A 121 17.60 -24.73 -17.97
C GLY A 121 19.09 -24.48 -17.69
N GLY A 122 19.45 -24.09 -16.46
CA GLY A 122 20.82 -23.73 -16.08
C GLY A 122 21.13 -22.24 -16.20
N LEU A 123 22.12 -21.79 -15.41
CA LEU A 123 22.31 -20.38 -15.07
C LEU A 123 23.10 -19.57 -16.11
N LEU A 124 22.54 -18.41 -16.48
CA LEU A 124 23.16 -17.38 -17.29
C LEU A 124 24.08 -16.46 -16.46
N LYS A 125 25.40 -16.71 -16.46
CA LYS A 125 26.38 -15.77 -15.90
C LYS A 125 26.60 -14.59 -16.85
N ASN A 126 26.74 -13.38 -16.32
CA ASN A 126 27.03 -12.15 -17.07
C ASN A 126 26.05 -11.88 -18.22
N THR A 127 24.78 -12.22 -18.06
CA THR A 127 23.73 -12.02 -19.07
C THR A 127 22.72 -10.97 -18.62
N GLY A 128 22.29 -10.14 -19.55
CA GLY A 128 21.24 -9.15 -19.34
C GLY A 128 19.91 -9.65 -19.92
N LEU A 129 18.84 -9.59 -19.14
CA LEU A 129 17.49 -9.86 -19.58
C LEU A 129 16.79 -8.53 -19.84
N LEU A 130 16.45 -8.26 -21.09
CA LEU A 130 15.77 -7.04 -21.52
C LEU A 130 14.27 -7.31 -21.66
N THR A 131 13.46 -6.52 -20.98
CA THR A 131 12.00 -6.58 -21.07
C THR A 131 11.37 -5.19 -20.95
N SER A 132 10.09 -5.08 -21.33
CA SER A 132 9.32 -3.85 -21.21
C SER A 132 7.97 -4.16 -20.57
N LEU A 133 7.62 -3.40 -19.54
CA LEU A 133 6.35 -3.51 -18.82
C LEU A 133 5.64 -2.16 -18.81
N THR A 134 4.34 -2.18 -18.55
CA THR A 134 3.60 -0.94 -18.28
C THR A 134 3.79 -0.50 -16.83
N ALA A 135 3.72 0.80 -16.57
CA ALA A 135 3.85 1.37 -15.24
C ALA A 135 2.77 0.84 -14.27
N SER A 136 1.57 0.54 -14.76
CA SER A 136 0.50 -0.07 -13.96
C SER A 136 0.81 -1.50 -13.53
N GLN A 137 1.42 -2.30 -14.40
CA GLN A 137 1.90 -3.65 -14.04
C GLN A 137 2.94 -3.61 -12.93
N LEU A 138 3.77 -2.57 -12.88
CA LEU A 138 4.79 -2.35 -11.85
C LEU A 138 4.30 -1.53 -10.64
N ARG A 139 3.00 -1.19 -10.58
CA ARG A 139 2.40 -0.34 -9.54
C ARG A 139 3.09 1.03 -9.39
N LEU A 140 3.64 1.57 -10.48
CA LEU A 140 4.32 2.87 -10.54
C LEU A 140 3.46 3.98 -11.17
N GLY A 141 2.45 3.64 -11.96
CA GLY A 141 1.68 4.62 -12.72
C GLY A 141 0.59 3.96 -13.55
N ASP A 142 0.24 4.57 -14.67
CA ASP A 142 -0.88 4.12 -15.49
C ASP A 142 -0.37 3.40 -16.75
N LYS A 143 -0.21 4.14 -17.85
CA LYS A 143 -0.04 3.60 -19.20
C LYS A 143 1.36 3.81 -19.77
N GLU A 144 2.25 4.45 -19.01
CA GLU A 144 3.64 4.67 -19.42
C GLU A 144 4.38 3.34 -19.56
N ILE A 145 5.26 3.23 -20.56
CA ILE A 145 6.12 2.06 -20.75
C ILE A 145 7.39 2.25 -19.91
N VAL A 146 7.78 1.18 -19.23
CA VAL A 146 8.98 1.07 -18.40
C VAL A 146 9.88 0.01 -19.01
N ASN A 147 11.07 0.42 -19.45
CA ASN A 147 12.06 -0.50 -20.00
C ASN A 147 12.98 -0.98 -18.87
N LEU A 148 13.17 -2.29 -18.80
CA LEU A 148 13.91 -2.96 -17.73
C LEU A 148 15.01 -3.83 -18.34
N THR A 149 16.23 -3.70 -17.83
CA THR A 149 17.31 -4.63 -18.12
C THR A 149 17.83 -5.19 -16.80
N LEU A 150 17.62 -6.48 -16.58
CA LEU A 150 18.11 -7.18 -15.40
C LEU A 150 19.44 -7.87 -15.73
N HIS A 151 20.51 -7.40 -15.11
CA HIS A 151 21.86 -7.91 -15.28
C HIS A 151 22.16 -8.93 -14.18
N ILE A 152 22.37 -10.18 -14.59
CA ILE A 152 22.73 -11.29 -13.72
C ILE A 152 24.25 -11.40 -13.68
N LEU A 153 24.84 -11.04 -12.55
CA LEU A 153 26.29 -10.92 -12.38
C LEU A 153 26.92 -12.27 -12.02
N SER A 154 26.32 -13.01 -11.08
CA SER A 154 26.81 -14.31 -10.63
C SER A 154 25.66 -15.16 -10.08
N ASP A 155 25.90 -16.47 -10.03
CA ASP A 155 24.98 -17.50 -9.48
C ASP A 155 24.75 -17.36 -7.97
N ILE A 156 25.73 -16.77 -7.28
CA ILE A 156 25.85 -16.80 -5.82
C ILE A 156 25.55 -15.42 -5.21
N SER A 157 25.28 -14.40 -6.02
CA SER A 157 24.96 -13.08 -5.50
C SER A 157 23.49 -13.01 -5.10
N ASN A 158 23.21 -12.65 -3.85
CA ASN A 158 21.87 -12.33 -3.35
C ASN A 158 21.31 -11.02 -3.94
N TYR A 159 21.93 -10.49 -5.00
CA TYR A 159 21.56 -9.25 -5.66
C TYR A 159 21.76 -9.36 -7.16
N SER A 160 21.00 -8.56 -7.89
CA SER A 160 21.13 -8.35 -9.33
C SER A 160 21.26 -6.85 -9.61
N CYS A 161 21.71 -6.52 -10.80
CA CYS A 161 21.81 -5.13 -11.25
C CYS A 161 20.64 -4.81 -12.18
N LEU A 162 19.77 -3.89 -11.76
CA LEU A 162 18.60 -3.49 -12.53
C LEU A 162 18.85 -2.13 -13.18
N THR A 163 18.72 -2.09 -14.50
CA THR A 163 18.61 -0.86 -15.27
C THR A 163 17.14 -0.60 -15.55
N ILE A 164 16.62 0.54 -15.11
CA ILE A 164 15.24 0.96 -15.37
C ILE A 164 15.23 2.29 -16.11
N SER A 165 14.42 2.39 -17.16
CA SER A 165 14.22 3.61 -17.94
C SER A 165 12.74 3.93 -18.04
N ALA A 166 12.34 5.09 -17.50
CA ALA A 166 10.96 5.55 -17.45
C ALA A 166 10.88 7.08 -17.23
N PRO A 167 9.69 7.70 -17.39
CA PRO A 167 9.48 9.09 -17.01
C PRO A 167 9.86 9.38 -15.55
N THR A 168 10.55 10.50 -15.31
CA THR A 168 11.12 10.85 -14.00
C THR A 168 10.08 10.96 -12.89
N ASP A 169 8.85 11.34 -13.23
CA ASP A 169 7.74 11.55 -12.31
C ASP A 169 7.15 10.25 -11.73
N ILE A 170 7.37 9.10 -12.39
CA ILE A 170 6.82 7.82 -11.96
C ILE A 170 7.82 6.91 -11.23
N LEU A 171 9.12 7.22 -11.32
CA LEU A 171 10.16 6.41 -10.68
C LEU A 171 10.25 6.65 -9.16
N PRO A 172 10.59 5.63 -8.37
CA PRO A 172 10.88 5.80 -6.95
C PRO A 172 12.06 6.77 -6.73
N LYS A 173 11.83 7.82 -5.95
CA LYS A 173 12.79 8.94 -5.79
C LYS A 173 13.75 8.80 -4.61
N SER A 174 13.38 8.06 -3.57
CA SER A 174 14.19 7.88 -2.36
C SER A 174 13.57 6.81 -1.47
N PRO A 175 14.35 6.06 -0.67
CA PRO A 175 15.81 5.91 -0.79
C PRO A 175 16.17 5.15 -2.07
N LEU A 176 17.28 5.53 -2.74
CA LEU A 176 17.76 4.80 -3.90
C LEU A 176 18.62 3.62 -3.45
N PRO A 177 18.50 2.45 -4.09
CA PRO A 177 19.42 1.35 -3.86
C PRO A 177 20.87 1.74 -4.23
N PRO A 178 21.87 1.00 -3.72
CA PRO A 178 23.27 1.24 -4.04
C PRO A 178 23.56 1.20 -5.55
N GLU A 179 24.63 1.86 -5.97
CA GLU A 179 25.10 1.76 -7.35
C GLU A 179 25.69 0.39 -7.66
N CYS A 180 25.50 -0.04 -8.90
CA CYS A 180 26.12 -1.25 -9.40
C CYS A 180 27.62 -1.05 -9.67
N PRO A 181 28.45 -2.08 -9.43
CA PRO A 181 29.89 -1.96 -9.62
C PRO A 181 30.25 -1.77 -11.10
N ALA A 182 31.11 -0.78 -11.40
CA ALA A 182 31.52 -0.45 -12.77
C ALA A 182 32.35 -1.54 -13.48
N SER A 183 32.84 -2.54 -12.73
CA SER A 183 33.78 -3.55 -13.21
C SER A 183 33.13 -4.71 -13.98
N GLU A 184 31.80 -4.83 -13.97
CA GLU A 184 31.10 -6.02 -14.46
C GLU A 184 30.25 -5.69 -15.69
N LYS A 185 30.88 -5.77 -16.86
CA LYS A 185 30.17 -5.61 -18.14
C LYS A 185 29.47 -6.91 -18.51
N THR A 186 28.19 -6.80 -18.83
CA THR A 186 27.37 -7.88 -19.38
C THR A 186 27.92 -8.29 -20.75
N LYS A 187 28.06 -9.61 -20.98
CA LYS A 187 28.63 -10.16 -22.21
C LYS A 187 27.57 -10.34 -23.31
N SER A 188 26.33 -10.62 -22.92
CA SER A 188 25.20 -10.85 -23.83
C SER A 188 23.90 -10.31 -23.25
N THR A 189 23.00 -9.85 -24.12
CA THR A 189 21.65 -9.41 -23.73
C THR A 189 20.62 -10.22 -24.51
N ILE A 190 19.61 -10.73 -23.80
CA ILE A 190 18.53 -11.55 -24.34
C ILE A 190 17.24 -10.75 -24.17
N SER A 191 16.44 -10.66 -25.23
CA SER A 191 15.10 -10.09 -25.14
C SER A 191 14.13 -11.14 -24.61
N VAL A 192 13.40 -10.79 -23.56
CA VAL A 192 12.46 -11.68 -22.87
C VAL A 192 11.12 -10.98 -22.68
N GLU A 193 10.05 -11.77 -22.78
CA GLU A 193 8.69 -11.32 -22.55
C GLU A 193 8.29 -11.64 -21.10
N ALA A 194 7.69 -10.67 -20.42
CA ALA A 194 7.18 -10.86 -19.07
C ALA A 194 5.79 -11.51 -19.13
N SER A 195 5.66 -12.71 -18.58
CA SER A 195 4.42 -13.47 -18.52
C SER A 195 4.00 -13.69 -17.07
N ASN A 196 2.71 -13.59 -16.81
CA ASN A 196 2.08 -13.95 -15.54
C ASN A 196 1.33 -15.30 -15.60
N GLN A 197 1.46 -16.01 -16.72
CA GLN A 197 0.71 -17.24 -17.00
C GLN A 197 1.65 -18.46 -17.04
N PRO A 198 1.24 -19.61 -16.48
CA PRO A 198 2.10 -20.79 -16.39
C PRO A 198 2.58 -21.30 -17.76
N GLN A 199 3.83 -21.76 -17.75
CA GLN A 199 4.71 -22.03 -18.88
C GLN A 199 4.06 -22.79 -20.06
N MET A 200 4.26 -22.28 -21.28
CA MET A 200 4.15 -23.08 -22.50
C MET A 200 5.44 -23.89 -22.67
N SER A 201 5.30 -25.21 -22.82
CA SER A 201 6.31 -26.27 -22.63
C SER A 201 7.53 -26.29 -23.57
N SER A 202 7.90 -25.17 -24.18
CA SER A 202 9.05 -25.08 -25.11
C SER A 202 9.92 -23.83 -24.95
N GLN A 203 9.56 -22.89 -24.06
CA GLN A 203 10.34 -21.65 -23.84
C GLN A 203 11.13 -21.72 -22.54
N THR A 204 12.39 -21.26 -22.57
CA THR A 204 13.17 -21.04 -21.35
C THR A 204 12.65 -19.81 -20.63
N CYS A 205 12.23 -19.98 -19.38
CA CYS A 205 11.77 -18.90 -18.52
C CYS A 205 12.70 -18.73 -17.30
N TYR A 206 12.71 -17.50 -16.79
CA TYR A 206 13.47 -17.07 -15.63
C TYR A 206 12.50 -16.54 -14.58
N SER A 207 12.44 -17.18 -13.43
CA SER A 207 11.63 -16.75 -12.30
C SER A 207 12.44 -15.80 -11.43
N LEU A 208 11.78 -14.76 -10.94
CA LEU A 208 12.38 -13.73 -10.12
C LEU A 208 11.95 -13.91 -8.67
N HIS A 209 12.91 -13.95 -7.75
CA HIS A 209 12.63 -13.98 -6.33
C HIS A 209 13.10 -12.67 -5.68
N PHE A 210 12.16 -12.02 -5.00
CA PHE A 210 12.39 -10.77 -4.30
C PHE A 210 12.45 -11.01 -2.79
N GLU A 211 13.48 -10.45 -2.16
CA GLU A 211 13.58 -10.36 -0.70
C GLU A 211 13.41 -8.91 -0.26
N LYS A 212 12.49 -8.68 0.68
CA LYS A 212 12.15 -7.33 1.15
C LYS A 212 13.33 -6.69 1.87
N ASP A 213 13.76 -5.52 1.40
CA ASP A 213 14.81 -4.74 2.05
C ASP A 213 14.19 -3.57 2.84
N PRO A 214 14.26 -3.58 4.19
CA PRO A 214 13.70 -2.52 5.01
C PRO A 214 14.42 -1.17 4.82
N THR A 215 15.65 -1.16 4.31
CA THR A 215 16.41 0.07 4.05
C THR A 215 15.91 0.81 2.81
N LEU A 216 15.14 0.14 1.94
CA LEU A 216 14.54 0.71 0.75
C LEU A 216 13.14 1.29 0.97
N ALA A 217 12.56 1.07 2.14
CA ALA A 217 11.24 1.58 2.50
C ALA A 217 11.34 3.02 3.03
N VAL A 218 10.53 3.93 2.48
CA VAL A 218 10.35 5.26 3.08
C VAL A 218 9.44 5.10 4.29
N MET A 219 9.93 5.54 5.45
CA MET A 219 9.14 5.55 6.68
C MET A 219 8.39 6.87 6.80
N LEU A 220 7.24 6.84 7.47
CA LEU A 220 6.54 8.06 7.92
C LEU A 220 7.48 8.88 8.79
N THR A 221 7.46 10.21 8.59
CA THR A 221 8.21 11.11 9.47
C THR A 221 7.55 11.18 10.86
N LEU A 222 8.27 11.73 11.84
CA LEU A 222 7.74 11.88 13.19
C LEU A 222 6.50 12.79 13.20
N GLU A 223 6.48 13.82 12.35
CA GLU A 223 5.39 14.78 12.21
C GLU A 223 4.16 14.13 11.58
N GLU A 224 4.33 13.40 10.47
CA GLU A 224 3.23 12.66 9.82
C GLU A 224 2.60 11.64 10.77
N LYS A 225 3.45 10.95 11.53
CA LYS A 225 3.04 9.98 12.53
C LYS A 225 2.33 10.63 13.73
N ASP A 226 2.79 11.79 14.22
CA ASP A 226 2.10 12.53 15.30
C ASP A 226 0.69 12.94 14.86
N VAL A 227 0.55 13.44 13.63
CA VAL A 227 -0.74 13.82 13.06
C VAL A 227 -1.67 12.61 12.98
N ALA A 228 -1.18 11.47 12.46
CA ALA A 228 -1.96 10.24 12.40
C ALA A 228 -2.41 9.79 13.82
N VAL A 229 -1.46 9.66 14.75
CA VAL A 229 -1.73 9.25 16.15
C VAL A 229 -2.76 10.17 16.81
N ARG A 230 -2.60 11.50 16.64
CA ARG A 230 -3.54 12.50 17.16
C ARG A 230 -4.95 12.27 16.64
N HIS A 231 -5.11 12.08 15.33
CA HIS A 231 -6.42 11.82 14.73
C HIS A 231 -7.03 10.49 15.20
N LEU A 232 -6.23 9.43 15.32
CA LEU A 232 -6.72 8.16 15.88
C LEU A 232 -7.26 8.34 17.30
N LEU A 233 -6.54 9.09 18.14
CA LEU A 233 -6.96 9.37 19.52
C LEU A 233 -8.21 10.25 19.56
N GLU A 234 -8.27 11.32 18.78
CA GLU A 234 -9.42 12.23 18.71
C GLU A 234 -10.70 11.49 18.30
N VAL A 235 -10.61 10.65 17.25
CA VAL A 235 -11.74 9.82 16.81
C VAL A 235 -12.12 8.81 17.89
N SER A 236 -11.15 8.17 18.54
CA SER A 236 -11.45 7.22 19.63
C SER A 236 -12.16 7.88 20.82
N LEU A 237 -11.75 9.09 21.20
CA LEU A 237 -12.38 9.86 22.28
C LEU A 237 -13.80 10.30 21.90
N CYS A 238 -14.01 10.69 20.64
CA CYS A 238 -15.33 10.99 20.10
C CYS A 238 -16.26 9.77 20.18
N LEU A 239 -15.78 8.60 19.72
CA LEU A 239 -16.53 7.35 19.78
C LEU A 239 -16.87 6.95 21.22
N LEU A 240 -15.93 7.04 22.16
CA LEU A 240 -16.18 6.77 23.58
C LEU A 240 -17.21 7.73 24.17
N SER A 241 -17.15 9.01 23.82
CA SER A 241 -18.12 10.02 24.25
C SER A 241 -19.53 9.70 23.74
N ILE A 242 -19.66 9.30 22.48
CA ILE A 242 -20.93 8.85 21.89
C ILE A 242 -21.45 7.60 22.63
N CYS A 243 -20.60 6.61 22.90
CA CYS A 243 -20.97 5.42 23.68
C CYS A 243 -21.51 5.79 25.07
N ILE A 244 -20.85 6.71 25.78
CA ILE A 244 -21.29 7.18 27.10
C ILE A 244 -22.66 7.86 26.99
N LEU A 245 -22.84 8.75 26.02
CA LEU A 245 -24.12 9.45 25.80
C LEU A 245 -25.26 8.49 25.49
N LEU A 246 -25.02 7.47 24.65
CA LEU A 246 -26.01 6.43 24.34
C LEU A 246 -26.37 5.61 25.58
N CYS A 247 -25.38 5.22 26.40
CA CYS A 247 -25.61 4.51 27.65
C CYS A 247 -26.41 5.35 28.66
N LEU A 248 -26.12 6.65 28.77
CA LEU A 248 -26.86 7.56 29.63
C LEU A 248 -28.31 7.75 29.14
N ALA A 249 -28.50 7.99 27.84
CA ALA A 249 -29.83 8.12 27.24
C ALA A 249 -30.68 6.86 27.45
N ALA A 250 -30.10 5.68 27.27
CA ALA A 250 -30.75 4.39 27.58
C ALA A 250 -31.16 4.27 29.05
N SER A 251 -30.29 4.70 29.96
CA SER A 251 -30.55 4.64 31.41
C SER A 251 -31.67 5.60 31.83
N PHE A 252 -31.68 6.83 31.31
CA PHE A 252 -32.69 7.84 31.63
C PHE A 252 -34.06 7.53 31.01
N THR A 253 -34.10 7.06 29.76
CA THR A 253 -35.37 6.70 29.11
C THR A 253 -36.07 5.54 29.81
N HIS A 254 -35.31 4.55 30.29
CA HIS A 254 -35.85 3.45 31.09
C HIS A 254 -36.35 3.92 32.47
N SER A 255 -35.58 4.77 33.15
CA SER A 255 -35.99 5.35 34.45
C SER A 255 -37.29 6.15 34.33
N ASN A 256 -37.45 6.94 33.26
CA ASN A 256 -38.63 7.77 33.05
C ASN A 256 -39.88 6.93 32.70
N ARG A 257 -39.70 5.84 31.93
CA ARG A 257 -40.76 4.84 31.69
C ARG A 257 -41.20 4.14 32.97
N HIS A 258 -40.26 3.73 33.82
CA HIS A 258 -40.58 3.11 35.10
C HIS A 258 -41.31 4.08 36.04
N HIS A 259 -40.88 5.33 36.12
CA HIS A 259 -41.53 6.34 36.94
C HIS A 259 -42.96 6.65 36.45
N ASN A 260 -43.15 6.88 35.15
CA ASN A 260 -44.47 7.09 34.55
C ASN A 260 -45.39 5.88 34.71
N SER A 261 -44.86 4.65 34.58
CA SER A 261 -45.65 3.44 34.81
C SER A 261 -46.10 3.31 36.27
N TYR A 262 -45.23 3.66 37.22
CA TYR A 262 -45.58 3.60 38.65
C TYR A 262 -46.59 4.68 39.03
N GLN A 263 -46.44 5.89 38.47
CA GLN A 263 -47.37 7.00 38.70
C GLN A 263 -48.73 6.78 38.03
N ASN A 264 -48.77 6.19 36.84
CA ASN A 264 -50.03 5.78 36.20
C ASN A 264 -50.71 4.62 36.95
N GLY A 265 -49.94 3.67 37.50
CA GLY A 265 -50.46 2.60 38.34
C GLY A 265 -51.07 3.10 39.66
N LEU A 266 -50.43 4.08 40.30
CA LEU A 266 -50.97 4.76 41.49
C LEU A 266 -52.22 5.59 41.16
N ASN A 267 -52.32 6.17 39.96
CA ASN A 267 -53.52 6.89 39.53
C ASN A 267 -54.72 5.96 39.31
N LEU A 268 -54.49 4.76 38.75
CA LEU A 268 -55.54 3.72 38.63
C LEU A 268 -56.04 3.20 39.98
N GLN A 269 -55.19 3.22 41.02
CA GLN A 269 -55.57 2.76 42.36
C GLN A 269 -56.32 3.82 43.17
N ASN A 270 -56.33 5.07 42.69
CA ASN A 270 -57.05 6.19 43.30
C ASN A 270 -58.40 6.49 42.63
N GLU A 271 -58.86 5.68 41.68
CA GLU A 271 -60.22 5.78 41.17
C GLU A 271 -61.21 5.40 42.28
N PRO A 272 -62.07 6.32 42.74
CA PRO A 272 -63.07 5.98 43.74
C PRO A 272 -64.06 5.00 43.12
N LEU A 273 -64.25 3.86 43.78
CA LEU A 273 -65.36 2.94 43.55
C LEU A 273 -66.68 3.70 43.79
N ILE A 274 -67.16 4.42 42.78
CA ILE A 274 -68.52 4.94 42.73
C ILE A 274 -69.39 3.81 42.22
N GLY A 275 -70.07 3.15 43.15
CA GLY A 275 -71.08 2.16 42.88
C GLY A 275 -72.10 2.11 44.02
N SER A 276 -73.13 2.97 43.94
CA SER A 276 -74.55 2.73 44.25
C SER A 276 -75.32 4.04 44.25
#